data_AF-A0A2U1QJL3-F1
#
_entry.id   AF-A0A2U1QJL3-F1
#
_cell.length_a   1.000
_cell.length_b   1.000
_cell.length_c   1.000
_cell.angle_alpha   90.00
_cell.angle_beta   90.00
_cell.angle_gamma   90.00
#
_symmetry.space_group_name_H-M   'P 1'
#
loop_
_entity.id
_entity.type
_entity.pdbx_description
1 polymer ?
#
loop_
_entity_poly.entity_id
_entity_poly.type
_entity_poly.pdbx_seq_one_letter_code
_entity_poly.pdbx_strand_id
1 'polypeptide(L)'
;MEFTGRFSNVYVVLGELQATSVSPRKISTLDQFVGCINEIVQSQVTAINESFERSRIFRYHQHNIPCFNLLRGFVSNEALDMILGEVHRLNDPEFEYSMCGCQVRKSCGLPCACILSAYLFSGEYILLESIDIFWRTLDVSWSKPLEDEDI
;
A
#
# COMPACT_ATOMS: atom_id res chain seq x y z
N MET A 1 -59.61 46.23 -55.19
CA MET A 1 -58.22 46.68 -55.41
C MET A 1 -57.35 45.48 -55.12
N GLU A 2 -56.95 44.70 -56.13
CA GLU A 2 -55.88 45.01 -57.10
C GLU A 2 -54.52 45.14 -56.37
N PHE A 3 -53.40 44.55 -56.77
CA PHE A 3 -53.01 43.82 -57.98
C PHE A 3 -51.74 43.01 -57.64
N THR A 4 -51.44 42.07 -58.52
CA THR A 4 -50.26 41.20 -58.64
C THR A 4 -48.90 41.93 -58.69
N GLY A 5 -47.82 41.27 -58.25
CA GLY A 5 -46.44 41.69 -58.57
C GLY A 5 -45.38 40.63 -58.25
N ARG A 6 -44.71 40.11 -59.28
CA ARG A 6 -43.61 39.12 -59.29
C ARG A 6 -42.25 39.75 -58.95
N PHE A 7 -41.19 38.94 -59.00
CA PHE A 7 -39.72 39.20 -59.00
C PHE A 7 -39.03 38.87 -57.66
N SER A 8 -38.40 37.69 -57.51
CA SER A 8 -37.08 37.23 -58.02
C SER A 8 -35.89 37.66 -57.15
N ASN A 9 -35.28 36.64 -56.52
CA ASN A 9 -33.88 36.47 -56.10
C ASN A 9 -33.08 37.68 -55.61
N VAL A 10 -32.70 37.65 -54.32
CA VAL A 10 -31.45 38.26 -53.85
C VAL A 10 -30.70 37.25 -52.97
N TYR A 11 -29.41 37.17 -53.25
CA TYR A 11 -28.45 36.16 -52.84
C TYR A 11 -28.05 36.21 -51.36
N VAL A 12 -27.62 35.03 -50.90
CA VAL A 12 -26.99 34.71 -49.62
C VAL A 12 -25.74 35.55 -49.35
N VAL A 13 -25.61 36.10 -48.15
CA VAL A 13 -24.31 36.32 -47.48
C VAL A 13 -24.44 35.83 -46.03
N LEU A 14 -24.18 34.55 -45.81
CA LEU A 14 -23.85 34.05 -44.48
C LEU A 14 -22.33 33.95 -44.42
N GLY A 15 -21.73 34.84 -43.62
CA GLY A 15 -20.29 34.84 -43.37
C GLY A 15 -19.86 33.53 -42.73
N GLU A 16 -18.72 33.01 -43.20
CA GLU A 16 -18.08 31.82 -42.65
C GLU A 16 -17.59 32.11 -41.23
N LEU A 17 -18.19 31.44 -40.23
CA LEU A 17 -17.58 31.27 -38.92
C LEU A 17 -16.44 30.26 -39.09
N GLN A 18 -15.19 30.73 -39.13
CA GLN A 18 -14.03 29.87 -39.04
C GLN A 18 -14.03 29.17 -37.67
N ALA A 19 -14.34 27.88 -37.66
CA ALA A 19 -14.09 27.02 -36.52
C ALA A 19 -12.57 26.92 -36.33
N THR A 20 -12.04 27.53 -35.26
CA THR A 20 -10.69 27.25 -34.81
C THR A 20 -10.64 25.78 -34.39
N SER A 21 -10.04 24.95 -35.24
CA SER A 21 -9.77 23.56 -34.92
C SER A 21 -8.76 23.51 -33.79
N VAL A 22 -9.22 23.43 -32.55
CA VAL A 22 -8.40 22.92 -31.46
C VAL A 22 -8.07 21.49 -31.82
N SER A 23 -6.86 21.28 -32.33
CA SER A 23 -6.34 19.95 -32.59
C SER A 23 -6.43 19.14 -31.29
N PRO A 24 -7.07 17.96 -31.28
CA PRO A 24 -7.01 17.10 -30.11
C PRO A 24 -5.53 16.79 -29.90
N ARG A 25 -4.96 17.19 -28.75
CA ARG A 25 -3.61 16.75 -28.37
C ARG A 25 -3.60 15.23 -28.56
N LYS A 26 -2.76 14.75 -29.48
CA LYS A 26 -2.46 13.32 -29.55
C LYS A 26 -1.74 12.98 -28.25
N ILE A 27 -2.51 12.55 -27.24
CA ILE A 27 -1.98 11.96 -26.02
C ILE A 27 -1.13 10.79 -26.51
N SER A 28 0.18 10.92 -26.37
CA SER A 28 1.12 10.00 -26.98
C SER A 28 1.04 8.64 -26.30
N THR A 29 1.43 7.57 -26.99
CA THR A 29 1.50 6.21 -26.40
C THR A 29 2.32 6.19 -25.11
N LEU A 30 3.30 7.09 -24.98
CA LEU A 30 4.09 7.26 -23.76
C LEU A 30 3.29 7.89 -22.62
N ASP A 31 2.50 8.94 -22.89
CA ASP A 31 1.64 9.57 -21.87
C ASP A 31 0.61 8.59 -21.31
N GLN A 32 0.03 7.74 -22.18
CA GLN A 32 -0.89 6.68 -21.77
C GLN A 32 -0.20 5.63 -20.89
N PHE A 33 1.02 5.23 -21.25
CA PHE A 33 1.80 4.26 -20.50
C PHE A 33 2.19 4.78 -19.10
N VAL A 34 2.66 6.03 -19.03
CA VAL A 34 2.98 6.70 -17.75
C VAL A 34 1.73 6.82 -16.88
N GLY A 35 0.59 7.19 -17.47
CA GLY A 35 -0.69 7.22 -16.78
C GLY A 35 -1.06 5.86 -16.16
N CYS A 36 -0.92 4.78 -16.93
CA CYS A 36 -1.18 3.43 -16.45
C CYS A 36 -0.24 3.00 -15.32
N ILE A 37 1.07 3.29 -15.43
CA ILE A 37 2.02 3.01 -14.33
C ILE A 37 1.61 3.78 -13.07
N ASN A 38 1.26 5.06 -13.20
CA ASN A 38 0.85 5.85 -12.06
C ASN A 38 -0.39 5.25 -11.37
N GLU A 39 -1.41 4.82 -12.13
CA GLU A 39 -2.58 4.14 -11.57
C GLU A 39 -2.21 2.85 -10.80
N ILE A 40 -1.31 2.04 -11.35
CA ILE A 40 -0.81 0.82 -10.69
C ILE A 40 -0.09 1.16 -9.38
N VAL A 41 0.81 2.14 -9.41
CA VAL A 41 1.57 2.56 -8.22
C VAL A 41 0.63 3.11 -7.15
N GLN A 42 -0.34 3.96 -7.51
CA GLN A 42 -1.30 4.50 -6.56
C GLN A 42 -2.17 3.39 -5.94
N SER A 43 -2.59 2.41 -6.75
CA SER A 43 -3.32 1.24 -6.25
C SER A 43 -2.49 0.44 -5.25
N GLN A 44 -1.21 0.21 -5.52
CA GLN A 44 -0.32 -0.50 -4.59
C GLN A 44 -0.09 0.28 -3.30
N VAL A 45 0.16 1.59 -3.38
CA VAL A 45 0.30 2.46 -2.20
C VAL A 45 -0.96 2.41 -1.34
N THR A 46 -2.14 2.42 -1.97
CA THR A 46 -3.42 2.31 -1.26
C THR A 46 -3.54 0.97 -0.53
N ALA A 47 -3.25 -0.14 -1.22
CA ALA A 47 -3.29 -1.47 -0.61
C ALA A 47 -2.29 -1.64 0.55
N ILE A 48 -1.09 -1.07 0.44
CA ILE A 48 -0.10 -1.08 1.52
C ILE A 48 -0.60 -0.28 2.71
N ASN A 49 -1.09 0.94 2.49
CA ASN A 49 -1.65 1.78 3.56
C ASN A 49 -2.82 1.11 4.27
N GLU A 50 -3.72 0.45 3.52
CA GLU A 50 -4.80 -0.35 4.10
C GLU A 50 -4.27 -1.48 4.99
N SER A 51 -3.23 -2.22 4.54
CA SER A 51 -2.61 -3.27 5.35
C SER A 51 -1.94 -2.72 6.62
N PHE A 52 -1.26 -1.58 6.53
CA PHE A 52 -0.66 -0.89 7.66
C PHE A 52 -1.72 -0.44 8.67
N GLU A 53 -2.81 0.18 8.22
CA GLU A 53 -3.91 0.56 9.11
C GLU A 53 -4.57 -0.66 9.77
N ARG A 54 -4.71 -1.78 9.05
CA ARG A 54 -5.15 -3.05 9.66
C ARG A 54 -4.17 -3.52 10.74
N SER A 55 -2.86 -3.42 10.52
CA SER A 55 -1.85 -3.75 11.52
C SER A 55 -1.92 -2.86 12.76
N ARG A 56 -2.23 -1.57 12.57
CA ARG A 56 -2.37 -0.60 13.67
C ARG A 56 -3.62 -0.82 14.51
N ILE A 57 -4.77 -1.02 13.86
CA ILE A 57 -6.08 -0.93 14.50
C ILE A 57 -6.65 -2.31 14.83
N PHE A 58 -6.50 -3.29 13.93
CA PHE A 58 -7.12 -4.59 14.12
C PHE A 58 -6.34 -5.41 15.15
N ARG A 59 -7.07 -6.24 15.91
CA ARG A 59 -6.50 -7.16 16.89
C ARG A 59 -6.99 -8.55 16.57
N TYR A 60 -6.18 -9.34 15.87
CA TYR A 60 -6.51 -10.73 15.58
C TYR A 60 -6.49 -11.55 16.86
N HIS A 61 -7.48 -12.43 17.01
CA HIS A 61 -7.58 -13.30 18.18
C HIS A 61 -6.36 -14.22 18.32
N GLN A 62 -5.82 -14.71 17.20
CA GLN A 62 -4.62 -15.56 17.18
C GLN A 62 -3.36 -14.86 17.71
N HIS A 63 -3.31 -13.52 17.67
CA HIS A 63 -2.22 -12.73 18.24
C HIS A 63 -2.44 -12.40 19.71
N ASN A 64 -3.50 -12.89 20.35
CA ASN A 64 -3.80 -12.65 21.76
C ASN A 64 -2.94 -13.53 22.70
N ILE A 65 -1.63 -13.48 22.49
CA ILE A 65 -0.61 -14.15 23.28
C ILE A 65 0.01 -13.09 24.20
N PRO A 66 0.16 -13.35 25.52
CA PRO A 66 0.64 -12.34 26.47
C PRO A 66 1.93 -11.64 26.01
N CYS A 67 2.92 -12.40 25.53
CA CYS A 67 4.21 -11.83 25.13
C CYS A 67 4.14 -10.90 23.91
N PHE A 68 3.03 -10.89 23.14
CA PHE A 68 2.81 -10.01 21.98
C PHE A 68 2.19 -8.66 22.35
N ASN A 69 1.85 -8.43 23.63
CA ASN A 69 1.11 -7.24 24.06
C ASN A 69 1.72 -5.92 23.59
N LEU A 70 3.05 -5.79 23.64
CA LEU A 70 3.75 -4.56 23.23
C LEU A 70 3.93 -4.43 21.71
N LEU A 71 3.69 -5.50 20.95
CA LEU A 71 3.88 -5.53 19.50
C LEU A 71 2.59 -5.19 18.74
N ARG A 72 1.44 -5.61 19.26
CA ARG A 72 0.14 -5.42 18.60
C ARG A 72 -0.17 -3.94 18.38
N GLY A 73 -0.37 -3.55 17.12
CA GLY A 73 -0.62 -2.16 16.73
C GLY A 73 0.62 -1.35 16.38
N PHE A 74 1.81 -1.88 16.65
CA PHE A 74 3.10 -1.23 16.40
C PHE A 74 4.00 -2.01 15.44
N VAL A 75 3.63 -3.25 15.15
CA VAL A 75 4.32 -4.18 14.26
C VAL A 75 3.33 -4.69 13.23
N SER A 76 3.79 -4.93 12.01
CA SER A 76 2.97 -5.53 10.96
C SER A 76 2.32 -6.85 11.40
N ASN A 77 1.12 -7.13 10.90
CA ASN A 77 0.46 -8.40 11.18
C ASN A 77 1.25 -9.58 10.61
N GLU A 78 1.92 -9.40 9.47
CA GLU A 78 2.75 -10.41 8.82
C GLU A 78 3.90 -10.85 9.73
N ALA A 79 4.56 -9.90 10.40
CA ALA A 79 5.57 -10.23 11.41
C ALA A 79 4.98 -10.98 12.61
N LEU A 80 3.80 -10.57 13.10
CA LEU A 80 3.13 -11.28 14.19
C LEU A 80 2.76 -12.72 13.78
N ASP A 81 2.33 -12.95 12.54
CA ASP A 81 2.05 -14.28 12.01
C ASP A 81 3.32 -15.14 11.90
N MET A 82 4.46 -14.56 11.49
CA MET A 82 5.74 -15.28 11.47
C MET A 82 6.21 -15.66 12.89
N ILE A 83 6.12 -14.73 13.85
CA ILE A 83 6.46 -15.01 15.25
C ILE A 83 5.51 -16.07 15.82
N LEU A 84 4.21 -15.99 15.50
CA LEU A 84 3.22 -16.98 15.89
C LEU A 84 3.55 -18.38 15.33
N GLY A 85 4.03 -18.46 14.09
CA GLY A 85 4.55 -19.70 13.52
C GLY A 85 5.68 -20.31 14.36
N GLU A 86 6.60 -19.49 14.87
CA GLU A 86 7.66 -19.95 15.78
C GLU A 86 7.14 -20.35 17.17
N VAL A 87 6.05 -19.74 17.66
CA VAL A 87 5.33 -20.21 18.86
C VAL A 87 4.71 -21.59 18.62
N HIS A 88 4.08 -21.80 17.45
CA HIS A 88 3.54 -23.11 17.10
C HIS A 88 4.63 -24.18 17.02
N ARG A 89 5.80 -23.85 16.47
CA ARG A 89 6.96 -24.74 16.48
C ARG A 89 7.38 -25.12 17.90
N LEU A 90 7.38 -24.20 18.86
CA LEU A 90 7.70 -24.52 20.26
C LEU A 90 6.70 -25.49 20.91
N ASN A 91 5.44 -25.41 20.50
CA ASN A 91 4.38 -26.27 21.02
C ASN A 91 4.34 -27.65 20.33
N ASP A 92 5.14 -27.85 19.28
CA ASP A 92 5.30 -29.14 18.63
C ASP A 92 6.09 -30.09 19.55
N PRO A 93 5.54 -31.26 19.94
CA PRO A 93 6.25 -32.23 20.78
C PRO A 93 7.57 -32.73 20.18
N GLU A 94 7.73 -32.66 18.86
CA GLU A 94 8.95 -33.06 18.15
C GLU A 94 10.00 -31.94 18.08
N PHE A 95 9.68 -30.74 18.60
CA PHE A 95 10.61 -29.62 18.56
C PHE A 95 11.79 -29.81 19.50
N GLU A 96 12.99 -29.91 18.91
CA GLU A 96 14.25 -29.76 19.63
C GLU A 96 14.86 -28.38 19.39
N TYR A 97 15.41 -27.77 20.44
CA TYR A 97 16.12 -26.48 20.33
C TYR A 97 17.27 -26.50 19.32
N SER A 98 17.91 -27.66 19.14
CA SER A 98 18.94 -27.92 18.11
C SER A 98 18.41 -27.67 16.68
N MET A 99 17.13 -27.92 16.43
CA MET A 99 16.47 -27.82 15.13
C MET A 99 15.96 -26.40 14.82
N CYS A 100 16.02 -25.45 15.76
CA CYS A 100 15.49 -24.11 15.52
C CYS A 100 16.14 -23.45 14.29
N GLY A 101 17.46 -23.57 14.13
CA GLY A 101 18.24 -22.93 13.07
C GLY A 101 18.29 -21.40 13.12
N CYS A 102 17.42 -20.77 13.92
CA CYS A 102 17.25 -19.33 14.10
C CYS A 102 17.08 -18.56 12.78
N GLN A 103 16.46 -19.17 11.76
CA GLN A 103 16.37 -18.59 10.42
C GLN A 103 15.58 -17.28 10.43
N VAL A 104 14.37 -17.28 11.00
CA VAL A 104 13.51 -16.10 11.13
C VAL A 104 14.23 -14.93 11.82
N ARG A 105 15.08 -15.23 12.83
CA ARG A 105 15.93 -14.21 13.47
C ARG A 105 16.98 -13.65 12.53
N LYS A 106 17.70 -14.52 11.82
CA LYS A 106 18.82 -14.14 10.96
C LYS A 106 18.37 -13.43 9.68
N SER A 107 17.25 -13.85 9.08
CA SER A 107 16.77 -13.34 7.80
C SER A 107 15.77 -12.21 7.94
N CYS A 108 14.92 -12.25 8.98
CA CYS A 108 13.82 -11.30 9.14
C CYS A 108 14.00 -10.39 10.36
N GLY A 109 15.00 -10.62 11.22
CA GLY A 109 15.17 -9.83 12.45
C GLY A 109 14.00 -9.98 13.43
N LEU A 110 13.35 -11.15 13.43
CA LEU A 110 12.22 -11.49 14.30
C LEU A 110 12.60 -12.57 15.33
N PRO A 111 11.97 -12.61 16.52
CA PRO A 111 12.21 -13.66 17.50
C PRO A 111 11.91 -15.06 16.93
N CYS A 112 12.89 -15.95 17.00
CA CYS A 112 12.69 -17.36 16.70
C CYS A 112 12.28 -18.14 17.95
N ALA A 113 11.91 -19.41 17.77
CA ALA A 113 11.50 -20.33 18.83
C ALA A 113 12.48 -20.33 20.03
N CYS A 114 13.80 -20.35 19.80
CA CYS A 114 14.79 -20.34 20.89
C CYS A 114 14.70 -19.14 21.83
N ILE A 115 14.33 -17.96 21.30
CA ILE A 115 14.18 -16.75 22.13
C ILE A 115 12.79 -16.74 22.76
N LEU A 116 11.78 -17.12 21.97
CA LEU A 116 10.39 -17.10 22.39
C LEU A 116 10.13 -17.98 23.61
N SER A 117 10.84 -19.09 23.76
CA SER A 117 10.69 -19.96 24.92
C SER A 117 10.97 -19.24 26.23
N ALA A 118 11.96 -18.33 26.25
CA ALA A 118 12.27 -17.54 27.44
C ALA A 118 11.12 -16.61 27.82
N TYR A 119 10.57 -15.85 26.87
CA TYR A 119 9.44 -14.95 27.11
C TYR A 119 8.17 -15.69 27.54
N LEU A 120 7.88 -16.83 26.91
CA LEU A 120 6.71 -17.64 27.25
C LEU A 120 6.84 -18.26 28.64
N PHE A 121 8.04 -18.68 29.04
CA PHE A 121 8.29 -19.25 30.35
C PHE A 121 8.34 -18.21 31.48
N SER A 122 8.97 -17.05 31.23
CA SER A 122 9.05 -15.97 32.22
C SER A 122 7.76 -15.16 32.34
N GLY A 123 6.88 -15.24 31.33
CA GLY A 123 5.68 -14.40 31.23
C GLY A 123 5.98 -12.96 30.84
N GLU A 124 7.20 -12.67 30.39
CA GLU A 124 7.61 -11.33 29.96
C GLU A 124 7.12 -11.00 28.54
N TYR A 125 7.15 -9.71 28.23
CA TYR A 125 6.77 -9.18 26.92
C TYR A 125 7.96 -9.08 25.99
N ILE A 126 7.73 -9.36 24.71
CA ILE A 126 8.70 -9.04 23.66
C ILE A 126 8.72 -7.52 23.51
N LEU A 127 9.91 -6.93 23.70
CA LEU A 127 10.09 -5.50 23.56
C LEU A 127 10.05 -5.10 22.07
N LEU A 128 9.46 -3.95 21.78
CA LEU A 128 9.33 -3.45 20.42
C LEU A 128 10.71 -3.24 19.76
N GLU A 129 11.71 -2.84 20.55
CA GLU A 129 13.08 -2.58 20.10
C GLU A 129 13.81 -3.87 19.68
N SER A 130 13.32 -5.03 20.09
CA SER A 130 13.86 -6.33 19.67
C SER A 130 13.39 -6.77 18.28
N ILE A 131 12.41 -6.07 17.71
CA ILE A 131 11.87 -6.30 16.38
C ILE A 131 12.59 -5.37 15.39
N ASP A 132 13.02 -5.93 14.25
CA ASP A 132 13.63 -5.13 13.19
C ASP A 132 12.75 -3.93 12.81
N ILE A 133 13.40 -2.79 12.55
CA ILE A 133 12.70 -1.55 12.18
C ILE A 133 11.81 -1.73 10.95
N PHE A 134 12.20 -2.61 10.02
CA PHE A 134 11.41 -2.93 8.84
C PHE A 134 9.96 -3.31 9.18
N TRP A 135 9.75 -4.15 10.19
CA TRP A 135 8.41 -4.60 10.59
C TRP A 135 7.64 -3.59 11.45
N ARG A 136 8.33 -2.58 11.97
CA ARG A 136 7.76 -1.49 12.78
C ARG A 136 7.36 -0.28 11.94
N THR A 137 7.88 -0.17 10.73
CA THR A 137 7.54 0.89 9.79
C THR A 137 6.20 0.59 9.11
N LEU A 138 5.12 1.12 9.68
CA LEU A 138 3.75 1.01 9.18
C LEU A 138 3.31 2.31 8.48
N ASP A 139 4.18 2.88 7.66
CA ASP A 139 3.94 4.11 6.92
C ASP A 139 4.76 4.14 5.62
N VAL A 140 4.18 4.72 4.56
CA VAL A 140 4.76 4.76 3.21
C VAL A 140 5.37 6.15 2.90
N SER A 141 5.63 7.00 3.90
CA SER A 141 6.03 8.42 3.72
C SER A 141 7.27 8.69 2.86
N TRP A 142 8.01 7.66 2.42
CA TRP A 142 9.00 7.78 1.35
C TRP A 142 8.43 8.33 0.02
N SER A 143 7.13 8.22 -0.23
CA SER A 143 6.51 8.58 -1.51
C SER A 143 6.02 10.02 -1.63
N LYS A 144 6.46 10.96 -0.78
CA LYS A 144 6.18 12.38 -1.05
C LYS A 144 6.98 12.78 -2.29
N PRO A 145 6.32 13.18 -3.40
CA PRO A 145 7.03 13.81 -4.50
C PRO A 145 7.79 14.99 -3.93
N LEU A 146 9.07 15.13 -4.27
CA LEU A 146 9.72 16.42 -4.11
C LEU A 146 8.85 17.39 -4.89
N GLU A 147 8.30 18.39 -4.21
CA GLU A 147 7.73 19.53 -4.91
C GLU A 147 8.86 20.03 -5.82
N ASP A 148 8.65 19.99 -7.13
CA ASP A 148 9.55 20.62 -8.07
C ASP A 148 9.56 22.10 -7.67
N GLU A 149 10.60 22.52 -6.95
CA GLU A 149 10.87 23.95 -6.75
C GLU A 149 10.99 24.53 -8.16
N ASP A 150 10.05 25.39 -8.53
CA ASP A 150 10.04 26.12 -9.80
C ASP A 150 11.43 26.77 -10.03
N ILE A 151 12.24 26.18 -10.92
CA ILE A 151 13.50 26.77 -11.43
C ILE A 151 13.21 27.51 -12.73
#